data_AF-X0ZVJ1-F1
#
_entry.id   AF-X0ZVJ1-F1
#
_cell.length_a   1.000
_cell.length_b   1.000
_cell.length_c   1.000
_cell.angle_alpha   90.00
_cell.angle_beta   90.00
_cell.angle_gamma   90.00
#
_symmetry.space_group_name_H-M   'P 1'
#
loop_
_entity.id
_entity.type
_entity.pdbx_description
1 polymer ?
#
loop_
_entity_poly.entity_id
_entity_poly.type
_entity_poly.pdbx_seq_one_letter_code
_entity_poly.pdbx_strand_id
1 'polypeptide(L)'
;TSWGTMAITMPIAVPLALSLGVPLPLGISAVLTGSVMGDHCSPISDTTIMSSMFSGSDHIDHVKTQIPYAFTASGVAVLAYLAAGSGMSVALVLPLGIVLVGILLYLFSAISAKTSGISLPLAESKIKEVKEV
;
A
#
# COMPACT_ATOMS: atom_id res chain seq x y z
N THR A 1 0.14 11.02 -11.71
CA THR A 1 -0.99 11.02 -10.78
C THR A 1 -1.88 9.79 -10.92
N SER A 2 -2.42 9.30 -9.81
CA SER A 2 -3.36 8.18 -9.72
C SER A 2 -4.66 8.41 -10.51
N TRP A 3 -5.17 9.65 -10.53
CA TRP A 3 -6.39 10.00 -11.25
C TRP A 3 -6.29 9.79 -12.77
N GLY A 4 -5.11 10.01 -13.35
CA GLY A 4 -4.86 9.76 -14.77
C GLY A 4 -4.96 8.27 -15.09
N THR A 5 -4.33 7.43 -14.29
CA THR A 5 -4.42 5.97 -14.42
C THR A 5 -5.87 5.49 -14.25
N MET A 6 -6.61 5.99 -13.27
CA MET A 6 -8.02 5.66 -13.10
C MET A 6 -8.86 6.08 -14.32
N ALA A 7 -8.65 7.28 -14.85
CA ALA A 7 -9.39 7.81 -15.99
C ALA A 7 -9.19 6.98 -17.26
N ILE A 8 -7.98 6.47 -17.51
CA ILE A 8 -7.69 5.64 -18.69
C ILE A 8 -8.13 4.18 -18.50
N THR A 9 -8.08 3.65 -17.28
CA THR A 9 -8.37 2.22 -17.00
C THR A 9 -9.85 1.95 -16.77
N MET A 10 -10.59 2.85 -16.12
CA MET A 10 -12.01 2.66 -15.81
C MET A 10 -12.90 2.37 -17.04
N PRO A 11 -12.75 3.09 -18.18
CA PRO A 11 -13.55 2.82 -19.38
C PRO A 11 -13.33 1.42 -19.96
N ILE A 12 -12.24 0.74 -19.61
CA ILE A 12 -11.92 -0.62 -20.03
C ILE A 12 -12.37 -1.61 -18.94
N ALA A 13 -12.09 -1.31 -17.68
CA ALA A 13 -12.35 -2.20 -16.55
C ALA A 13 -13.84 -2.37 -16.23
N VAL A 14 -14.64 -1.31 -16.33
CA VAL A 14 -16.08 -1.35 -16.06
C VAL A 14 -16.83 -2.26 -17.03
N PRO A 15 -16.72 -2.10 -18.37
CA PRO A 15 -17.40 -3.01 -19.29
C PRO A 15 -16.85 -4.44 -19.18
N LEU A 16 -15.55 -4.62 -18.95
CA LEU A 16 -14.97 -5.96 -18.72
C LEU A 16 -15.59 -6.65 -17.50
N ALA A 17 -15.73 -5.93 -16.38
CA ALA A 17 -16.37 -6.46 -15.18
C ALA A 17 -17.81 -6.88 -15.44
N LEU A 18 -18.58 -6.05 -16.16
CA LEU A 18 -19.96 -6.37 -16.57
C LEU A 18 -20.03 -7.61 -17.46
N SER A 19 -19.14 -7.73 -18.45
CA SER A 19 -19.10 -8.88 -19.36
C SER A 19 -18.74 -10.19 -18.67
N LEU A 20 -17.94 -10.13 -17.61
CA LEU A 20 -17.53 -11.29 -16.81
C LEU A 20 -18.49 -11.59 -15.64
N GLY A 21 -19.54 -10.79 -15.45
CA GLY A 21 -20.45 -10.92 -14.31
C GLY A 21 -19.79 -10.62 -12.95
N VAL A 22 -18.65 -9.92 -12.96
CA VAL A 22 -17.94 -9.51 -11.74
C VAL A 22 -18.71 -8.35 -11.11
N PRO A 23 -18.99 -8.37 -9.78
CA PRO A 23 -19.60 -7.25 -9.10
C PRO A 23 -18.82 -5.95 -9.36
N LEU A 24 -19.51 -4.92 -9.86
CA LEU A 24 -18.88 -3.63 -10.18
C LEU A 24 -18.05 -3.04 -9.03
N PRO A 25 -18.48 -3.09 -7.75
CA PRO A 25 -17.65 -2.59 -6.65
C PRO A 25 -16.29 -3.28 -6.58
N LEU A 26 -16.20 -4.57 -6.90
CA LEU A 26 -14.95 -5.34 -6.89
C LEU A 26 -14.03 -4.90 -8.03
N GLY A 27 -14.57 -4.76 -9.25
CA GLY A 27 -13.80 -4.32 -10.41
C GLY A 27 -13.30 -2.87 -10.29
N ILE A 28 -14.17 -1.97 -9.82
CA ILE A 28 -13.84 -0.56 -9.59
C ILE A 28 -12.78 -0.43 -8.48
N SER A 29 -12.98 -1.10 -7.34
CA SER A 29 -12.01 -1.05 -6.24
C SER A 29 -10.64 -1.58 -6.66
N ALA A 30 -10.58 -2.66 -7.45
CA ALA A 30 -9.31 -3.19 -7.96
C ALA A 30 -8.53 -2.15 -8.78
N VAL A 31 -9.21 -1.40 -9.65
CA VAL A 31 -8.60 -0.30 -10.41
C VAL A 31 -8.13 0.81 -9.50
N LEU A 32 -8.95 1.23 -8.54
CA LEU A 32 -8.61 2.30 -7.60
C LEU A 32 -7.38 1.92 -6.76
N THR A 33 -7.35 0.70 -6.21
CA THR A 33 -6.24 0.18 -5.42
C THR A 33 -4.95 0.14 -6.23
N GLY A 34 -4.98 -0.43 -7.45
CA GLY A 34 -3.80 -0.52 -8.31
C GLY A 34 -3.27 0.86 -8.72
N SER A 35 -4.16 1.79 -9.04
CA SER A 35 -3.80 3.16 -9.43
C SER A 35 -3.14 3.93 -8.29
N VAL A 36 -3.65 3.80 -7.06
CA VAL A 36 -3.06 4.44 -5.87
C VAL A 36 -1.71 3.82 -5.52
N MET A 37 -1.59 2.49 -5.58
CA MET A 37 -0.32 1.81 -5.30
C MET A 37 0.78 2.26 -6.26
N GLY A 38 0.50 2.31 -7.57
CA GLY A 38 1.47 2.77 -8.57
C GLY A 38 1.86 4.24 -8.39
N ASP A 39 0.93 5.10 -8.01
CA ASP A 39 1.20 6.51 -7.71
C ASP A 39 2.08 6.70 -6.47
N HIS A 40 1.93 5.85 -5.46
CA HIS A 40 2.61 5.99 -4.17
C HIS A 40 4.11 5.66 -4.23
N CYS A 41 4.50 4.67 -5.03
CA CYS A 41 5.87 4.19 -5.11
C CYS A 41 6.59 4.55 -6.43
N SER A 42 6.00 5.40 -7.27
CA SER A 42 6.62 5.79 -8.55
C SER A 42 7.53 7.02 -8.38
N PRO A 43 8.81 6.97 -8.81
CA PRO A 43 9.74 8.10 -8.73
C PRO A 43 9.39 9.24 -9.69
N ILE A 44 8.37 9.09 -10.53
CA ILE A 44 7.93 10.14 -11.47
C ILE A 44 6.54 10.66 -11.13
N SER A 45 5.92 10.19 -10.03
CA SER A 45 4.61 10.69 -9.64
C SER A 45 4.70 12.05 -8.96
N ASP A 46 3.82 12.97 -9.36
CA ASP A 46 3.63 14.27 -8.71
C ASP A 46 3.38 14.12 -7.20
N THR A 47 2.59 13.12 -6.79
CA THR A 47 2.29 12.85 -5.38
C THR A 47 3.57 12.49 -4.63
N THR A 48 4.37 11.57 -5.18
CA THR A 48 5.64 11.13 -4.57
C THR A 48 6.67 12.27 -4.51
N ILE A 49 6.77 13.08 -5.56
CA ILE A 49 7.66 14.25 -5.61
C ILE A 49 7.27 15.26 -4.51
N MET A 50 5.98 15.58 -4.39
CA MET A 50 5.50 16.48 -3.35
C MET A 50 5.70 15.89 -1.95
N SER A 51 5.43 14.60 -1.75
CA SER A 51 5.65 13.92 -0.46
C SER A 51 7.12 13.93 -0.03
N SER A 52 8.07 13.70 -0.95
CA SER A 52 9.50 13.81 -0.63
C SER A 52 9.92 15.24 -0.31
N MET A 53 9.39 16.22 -1.07
CA MET A 53 9.72 17.64 -0.86
C MET A 53 9.22 18.13 0.50
N PHE A 54 7.98 17.82 0.88
CA PHE A 54 7.42 18.24 2.17
C PHE A 54 8.03 17.52 3.37
N SER A 55 8.56 16.31 3.18
CA SER A 55 9.29 15.59 4.23
C SER A 55 10.77 15.98 4.32
N GLY A 56 11.26 16.84 3.43
CA GLY A 56 12.68 17.21 3.37
C GLY A 56 13.62 16.04 3.08
N SER A 57 13.09 14.94 2.52
CA SER A 57 13.85 13.73 2.24
C SER A 57 14.41 13.74 0.82
N ASP A 58 15.53 13.04 0.61
CA ASP A 58 15.97 12.73 -0.75
C ASP A 58 14.87 11.95 -1.48
N HIS A 59 14.57 12.36 -2.71
CA HIS A 59 13.45 11.82 -3.46
C HIS A 59 13.58 10.32 -3.71
N ILE A 60 14.78 9.85 -4.05
CA ILE A 60 15.01 8.44 -4.34
C ILE A 60 14.97 7.62 -3.05
N ASP A 61 15.45 8.16 -1.94
CA ASP A 61 15.35 7.48 -0.65
C ASP A 61 13.92 7.42 -0.12
N HIS A 62 13.11 8.46 -0.36
CA HIS A 62 11.67 8.41 -0.11
C HIS A 62 11.02 7.26 -0.90
N VAL A 63 11.27 7.18 -2.21
CA VAL A 63 10.71 6.12 -3.07
C VAL A 63 11.13 4.73 -2.58
N LYS A 64 12.42 4.52 -2.31
CA LYS A 64 12.96 3.25 -1.83
C LYS A 64 12.32 2.80 -0.52
N THR A 65 12.06 3.74 0.39
CA THR A 65 11.41 3.41 1.67
C THR A 65 9.93 3.07 1.48
N GLN A 66 9.23 3.63 0.49
CA GLN A 66 7.83 3.30 0.21
C GLN A 66 7.62 1.94 -0.47
N ILE A 67 8.54 1.51 -1.34
CA ILE A 67 8.42 0.26 -2.13
C ILE A 67 8.07 -0.97 -1.26
N PRO A 68 8.79 -1.27 -0.15
CA PRO A 68 8.47 -2.43 0.69
C PRO A 68 7.05 -2.40 1.26
N TYR A 69 6.55 -1.23 1.67
CA TYR A 69 5.19 -1.07 2.18
C TYR A 69 4.15 -1.23 1.08
N ALA A 70 4.38 -0.61 -0.08
CA ALA A 70 3.49 -0.69 -1.23
C ALA A 70 3.33 -2.12 -1.75
N PHE A 71 4.42 -2.89 -1.86
CA PHE A 71 4.38 -4.30 -2.27
C PHE A 71 3.74 -5.20 -1.22
N THR A 72 3.94 -4.93 0.07
CA THR A 72 3.27 -5.69 1.13
C THR A 72 1.76 -5.49 1.08
N ALA A 73 1.30 -4.23 1.00
CA ALA A 73 -0.12 -3.91 0.95
C ALA A 73 -0.79 -4.43 -0.34
N SER A 74 -0.14 -4.27 -1.50
CA SER A 74 -0.67 -4.79 -2.78
C SER A 74 -0.70 -6.32 -2.82
N GLY A 75 0.29 -7.00 -2.24
CA GLY A 75 0.26 -8.46 -2.11
C GLY A 75 -0.97 -8.95 -1.32
N VAL A 76 -1.28 -8.30 -0.20
CA VAL A 76 -2.49 -8.63 0.57
C VAL A 76 -3.76 -8.27 -0.21
N ALA A 77 -3.78 -7.13 -0.91
CA ALA A 77 -4.92 -6.74 -1.73
C ALA A 77 -5.21 -7.75 -2.83
N VAL A 78 -4.18 -8.29 -3.50
CA VAL A 78 -4.35 -9.34 -4.52
C VAL A 78 -5.01 -10.58 -3.91
N LEU A 79 -4.54 -11.04 -2.74
CA LEU A 79 -5.16 -12.17 -2.04
C LEU A 79 -6.61 -11.88 -1.65
N ALA A 80 -6.90 -10.67 -1.19
CA ALA A 80 -8.25 -10.24 -0.84
C ALA A 80 -9.18 -10.23 -2.06
N TYR A 81 -8.73 -9.73 -3.21
CA TYR A 81 -9.52 -9.74 -4.45
C TYR A 81 -9.78 -11.16 -4.96
N LEU A 82 -8.80 -12.05 -4.89
CA LEU A 82 -8.97 -13.46 -5.25
C LEU A 82 -9.97 -14.16 -4.31
N ALA A 83 -9.90 -13.91 -3.01
CA ALA A 83 -10.82 -14.45 -2.01
C ALA A 83 -12.25 -13.93 -2.21
N ALA A 84 -12.43 -12.63 -2.44
CA ALA A 84 -13.74 -12.06 -2.72
C ALA A 84 -14.30 -12.56 -4.07
N GLY A 85 -13.43 -12.71 -5.07
CA GLY A 85 -13.79 -13.25 -6.40
C GLY A 85 -14.19 -14.73 -6.38
N SER A 86 -13.70 -15.51 -5.42
CA SER A 86 -14.13 -16.91 -5.24
C SER A 86 -15.46 -17.06 -4.47
N GLY A 87 -16.07 -15.95 -4.07
CA GLY A 87 -17.38 -15.92 -3.41
C GLY A 87 -17.33 -15.73 -1.89
N MET A 88 -16.15 -15.48 -1.29
CA MET A 88 -16.09 -15.14 0.13
C MET A 88 -16.74 -13.77 0.39
N SER A 89 -17.46 -13.67 1.52
CA SER A 89 -18.08 -12.41 1.92
C SER A 89 -17.04 -11.30 2.12
N VAL A 90 -17.25 -10.16 1.44
CA VAL A 90 -16.41 -8.96 1.57
C VAL A 90 -16.31 -8.49 3.03
N ALA A 91 -17.38 -8.67 3.81
CA ALA A 91 -17.41 -8.33 5.23
C ALA A 91 -16.42 -9.15 6.08
N LEU A 92 -16.02 -10.35 5.61
CA LEU A 92 -14.98 -11.16 6.23
C LEU A 92 -13.59 -10.87 5.63
N VAL A 93 -13.51 -10.72 4.31
CA VAL A 93 -12.25 -10.49 3.61
C VAL A 93 -11.58 -9.18 4.06
N LEU A 94 -12.34 -8.10 4.27
CA LEU A 94 -11.78 -6.81 4.65
C LEU A 94 -11.10 -6.82 6.03
N PRO A 95 -11.75 -7.26 7.14
CA PRO A 95 -11.07 -7.39 8.43
C PRO A 95 -9.86 -8.32 8.40
N LEU A 96 -9.97 -9.47 7.71
CA LEU A 96 -8.86 -10.40 7.57
C LEU A 96 -7.67 -9.77 6.84
N GLY A 97 -7.93 -9.01 5.78
CA GLY A 97 -6.91 -8.26 5.06
C GLY A 97 -6.21 -7.23 5.94
N ILE A 98 -6.96 -6.46 6.74
CA ILE A 98 -6.40 -5.47 7.67
C ILE A 98 -5.50 -6.15 8.71
N VAL A 99 -5.97 -7.24 9.31
CA VAL A 99 -5.20 -8.01 10.29
C VAL A 99 -3.93 -8.58 9.65
N LEU A 100 -4.04 -9.14 8.45
CA LEU A 100 -2.90 -9.70 7.72
C LEU A 100 -1.84 -8.63 7.39
N VAL A 101 -2.25 -7.46 6.90
CA VAL A 101 -1.34 -6.33 6.68
C VAL A 101 -0.67 -5.95 7.99
N GLY A 102 -1.42 -5.79 9.08
CA GLY A 102 -0.87 -5.43 10.39
C GLY A 102 0.17 -6.44 10.90
N ILE A 103 -0.10 -7.74 10.76
CA ILE A 103 0.83 -8.81 11.12
C ILE A 103 2.09 -8.74 10.26
N LEU A 104 1.96 -8.63 8.93
CA LEU A 104 3.11 -8.56 8.03
C LEU A 104 3.98 -7.34 8.30
N LEU A 105 3.37 -6.18 8.52
CA LEU A 105 4.09 -4.95 8.89
C LEU A 105 4.82 -5.09 10.22
N TYR A 106 4.18 -5.68 11.23
CA TYR A 106 4.83 -5.95 12.52
C TYR A 106 6.01 -6.92 12.37
N LEU A 107 5.84 -8.01 11.61
CA LEU A 107 6.90 -8.98 11.35
C LEU A 107 8.09 -8.35 10.63
N PHE A 108 7.85 -7.59 9.56
CA PHE A 108 8.92 -6.89 8.83
C PHE A 108 9.60 -5.83 9.69
N SER A 109 8.84 -5.09 10.50
CA SER A 109 9.38 -4.14 11.47
C SER A 109 10.27 -4.85 12.50
N ALA A 110 9.83 -5.98 13.07
CA ALA A 110 10.61 -6.74 14.05
C ALA A 110 11.90 -7.33 13.46
N ILE A 111 11.84 -7.85 12.23
CA ILE A 111 13.02 -8.36 11.51
C ILE A 111 14.01 -7.22 11.22
N SER A 112 13.51 -6.09 10.73
CA SER A 112 14.32 -4.90 10.45
C SER A 112 14.99 -4.37 11.73
N ALA A 113 14.24 -4.27 12.82
CA ALA A 113 14.74 -3.85 14.13
C ALA A 113 15.86 -4.77 14.63
N LYS A 114 15.66 -6.10 14.56
CA LYS A 114 16.69 -7.09 14.94
C LYS A 114 17.95 -6.96 14.10
N THR A 115 17.82 -6.78 12.79
CA THR A 115 18.95 -6.63 11.87
C THR A 115 19.72 -5.34 12.13
N SER A 116 19.02 -4.30 12.61
CA SER A 116 19.59 -2.99 12.92
C SER A 116 20.10 -2.87 14.37
N GLY A 117 20.03 -3.94 15.16
CA GLY A 117 20.42 -3.93 16.58
C GLY A 117 19.50 -3.08 17.48
N ILE A 118 18.27 -2.80 17.03
CA ILE A 118 17.28 -2.00 17.75
C ILE A 118 16.36 -2.93 18.54
N SER A 119 16.34 -2.81 19.87
CA SER A 119 15.38 -3.50 20.73
C SER A 119 14.10 -2.68 20.86
N LEU A 120 12.94 -3.31 20.62
CA LEU A 120 11.63 -2.71 20.89
C LEU A 120 11.13 -3.15 22.29
N PRO A 121 10.46 -2.26 23.06
CA PRO A 121 10.19 -0.85 22.76
C PRO A 121 11.45 0.02 22.80
N LEU A 122 11.50 1.06 21.94
CA LEU A 122 12.61 2.02 21.92
C LEU A 122 12.76 2.65 23.31
N ALA A 123 13.97 2.64 23.86
CA ALA A 123 14.27 3.35 25.10
C ALA A 123 13.93 4.85 24.93
N GLU A 124 13.28 5.46 25.93
CA GLU A 124 12.86 6.87 25.91
C GLU A 124 14.00 7.85 25.57
N SER A 125 15.25 7.49 25.88
CA SER A 125 16.44 8.29 25.55
C SER A 125 16.64 8.46 24.03
N LYS A 126 16.42 7.41 23.23
CA LYS A 126 16.52 7.50 21.77
C LYS A 126 15.38 8.31 21.14
N ILE A 127 14.24 8.41 21.82
CA ILE A 127 13.10 9.23 21.38
C ILE A 127 13.39 10.73 21.57
N LYS A 128 14.22 11.11 22.56
CA LYS A 128 14.67 12.49 22.74
C LYS A 128 15.70 12.92 21.70
N GLU A 129 16.72 12.10 21.41
CA GLU A 129 17.73 12.42 20.39
C GLU A 129 17.12 12.68 19.01
N VAL A 130 16.11 11.90 18.59
CA VAL A 130 15.44 12.09 17.29
C VAL A 130 14.55 13.33 17.25
N LYS A 131 14.12 13.86 18.40
CA LYS A 131 13.32 15.09 18.47
C LYS A 131 14.17 16.36 18.48
N GLU A 132 15.47 16.24 18.71
CA GLU A 132 16.41 17.37 18.79
C GLU A 132 17.21 17.58 17.48
N VAL A 133 16.99 16.73 16.47
CA VAL A 133 17.49 16.87 15.08
C VAL A 133 16.35 17.26 14.17
#